data_AF-A0A3X8PR80-F1
#
_entry.id   AF-A0A3X8PR80-F1
#
_cell.length_a   1.000
_cell.length_b   1.000
_cell.length_c   1.000
_cell.angle_alpha   90.00
_cell.angle_beta   90.00
_cell.angle_gamma   90.00
#
_symmetry.space_group_name_H-M   'P 1'
#
loop_
_entity.id
_entity.type
_entity.pdbx_description
1 polymer ?
#
loop_
_entity_poly.entity_id
_entity_poly.type
_entity_poly.pdbx_seq_one_letter_code
_entity_poly.pdbx_strand_id
1 'polypeptide(L)'
;MKDYGISFIPDINQGSKEPSEPIVSDKLNAQKVNELIDKKLKLFKEELVNKEELKSLIEEILQDQNFQNTNIKISKTPPNYNTQAKVGEIWAVLESKKQLFICTANDNDFTSWVDLLGDGSNDIIPKEKIIITFDNTTTGGQYGGCMSDLRLGFENGFATPNKVQDEYENAKFTMTKDGNGLNRSDFTIDSNPTPTDNQIVGTIKTSGIYQETYHKIAHVFKKYNGGSDECCLWSSSGTREVSIELENTPMPNKLFARGNGYYGQTEITNVRVKKSIFIGEQEIQSEDFNVEKLEASSDTYGDYAFLFEISKQDQIVMKKELNLNPKKTKKYKKM
;
A
#
# COMPACT_ATOMS: atom_id res chain seq x y z
N MET A 1 2.46 -56.49 -18.75
CA MET A 1 1.35 -55.64 -19.20
C MET A 1 1.35 -54.38 -18.34
N LYS A 2 1.43 -53.21 -18.98
CA LYS A 2 1.16 -51.85 -18.47
C LYS A 2 2.13 -51.30 -17.41
N ASP A 3 2.49 -50.02 -17.36
CA ASP A 3 2.55 -48.91 -18.31
C ASP A 3 3.40 -47.82 -17.62
N TYR A 4 3.90 -46.88 -18.41
CA TYR A 4 4.72 -45.75 -17.99
C TYR A 4 4.03 -44.83 -16.96
N GLY A 5 4.83 -44.21 -16.08
CA GLY A 5 4.38 -43.16 -15.18
C GLY A 5 5.54 -42.46 -14.49
N ILE A 6 6.39 -41.79 -15.28
CA ILE A 6 7.43 -40.89 -14.77
C ILE A 6 6.71 -39.78 -14.00
N SER A 7 6.95 -39.72 -12.68
CA SER A 7 6.52 -38.60 -11.84
C SER A 7 7.26 -37.35 -12.30
N PHE A 8 6.56 -36.52 -13.06
CA PHE A 8 6.98 -35.15 -13.34
C PHE A 8 6.73 -34.34 -12.06
N ILE A 9 7.78 -34.16 -11.26
CA ILE A 9 7.82 -33.12 -10.24
C ILE A 9 8.20 -31.85 -10.99
N PRO A 10 7.35 -30.81 -11.11
CA PRO A 10 7.80 -29.57 -11.68
C PRO A 10 8.86 -28.99 -10.75
N ASP A 11 10.06 -28.83 -11.28
CA ASP A 11 11.12 -28.01 -10.70
C ASP A 11 10.59 -26.58 -10.58
N ILE A 12 10.18 -26.17 -9.36
CA ILE A 12 9.72 -24.79 -9.07
C ILE A 12 10.94 -23.83 -9.02
N ASN A 13 12.15 -24.31 -9.30
CA ASN A 13 13.37 -23.51 -9.35
C ASN A 13 13.85 -23.21 -10.79
N GLN A 14 12.93 -22.93 -11.71
CA GLN A 14 13.29 -22.19 -12.92
C GLN A 14 13.28 -20.69 -12.64
N GLY A 15 14.42 -20.23 -12.11
CA GLY A 15 14.94 -18.89 -12.38
C GLY A 15 14.02 -17.72 -12.07
N SER A 16 13.76 -17.46 -10.80
CA SER A 16 13.78 -16.06 -10.33
C SER A 16 15.21 -15.55 -10.49
N LYS A 17 15.59 -15.22 -11.72
CA LYS A 17 16.55 -14.13 -11.91
C LYS A 17 15.70 -12.89 -11.75
N GLU A 18 15.73 -12.29 -10.55
CA GLU A 18 15.51 -10.86 -10.43
C GLU A 18 16.26 -10.19 -11.59
N PRO A 19 15.65 -9.26 -12.33
CA PRO A 19 16.41 -8.42 -13.24
C PRO A 19 17.56 -7.81 -12.43
N SER A 20 18.78 -8.11 -12.86
CA SER A 20 19.98 -7.50 -12.32
C SER A 20 19.87 -6.00 -12.49
N GLU A 21 19.61 -5.31 -11.39
CA GLU A 21 19.40 -3.88 -11.27
C GLU A 21 18.10 -3.36 -11.93
N PRO A 22 17.32 -2.50 -11.25
CA PRO A 22 16.22 -1.80 -11.90
C PRO A 22 16.78 -0.98 -13.06
N ILE A 23 16.13 -1.02 -14.23
CA ILE A 23 16.48 -0.12 -15.34
C ILE A 23 16.26 1.31 -14.84
N VAL A 24 17.35 2.02 -14.53
CA VAL A 24 17.31 3.45 -14.26
C VAL A 24 17.02 4.14 -15.59
N SER A 25 15.78 4.57 -15.79
CA SER A 25 15.37 5.28 -17.00
C SER A 25 15.73 6.76 -16.88
N ASP A 26 16.87 7.16 -17.41
CA ASP A 26 17.20 8.58 -17.56
C ASP A 26 16.23 9.24 -18.55
N LYS A 27 15.77 10.45 -18.23
CA LYS A 27 14.90 11.23 -19.12
C LYS A 27 15.69 11.65 -20.36
N LEU A 28 15.12 11.43 -21.54
CA LEU A 28 15.69 11.84 -22.81
C LEU A 28 15.36 13.32 -23.09
N ASN A 29 16.24 13.99 -23.85
CA ASN A 29 15.94 15.35 -24.32
C ASN A 29 14.80 15.30 -25.34
N ALA A 30 13.59 15.63 -24.88
CA ALA A 30 12.38 15.60 -25.68
C ALA A 30 12.47 16.43 -26.96
N GLN A 31 13.08 17.62 -26.91
CA GLN A 31 13.22 18.48 -28.08
C GLN A 31 14.14 17.83 -29.12
N LYS A 32 15.32 17.37 -28.71
CA LYS A 32 16.29 16.72 -29.61
C LYS A 32 15.71 15.44 -30.22
N VAL A 33 15.05 14.61 -29.41
CA VAL A 33 14.42 13.37 -29.87
C VAL A 33 13.24 13.65 -30.80
N ASN A 34 12.35 14.60 -30.45
CA ASN A 34 11.24 14.99 -31.32
C ASN A 34 11.71 15.62 -32.62
N GLU A 35 12.78 16.44 -32.61
CA GLU A 35 13.40 16.98 -33.83
C GLU A 35 14.00 15.87 -34.70
N LEU A 36 14.65 14.87 -34.10
CA LEU A 36 15.18 13.70 -34.83
C LEU A 36 14.06 12.85 -35.42
N ILE A 37 13.05 12.55 -34.61
CA ILE A 37 11.83 11.85 -35.02
C ILE A 37 11.17 12.63 -36.16
N ASP A 38 10.98 13.94 -36.04
CA ASP A 38 10.30 14.75 -37.06
C ASP A 38 11.12 14.94 -38.33
N LYS A 39 12.44 15.16 -38.22
CA LYS A 39 13.33 15.25 -39.37
C LYS A 39 13.34 13.95 -40.17
N LYS A 40 13.30 12.80 -39.48
CA LYS A 40 13.27 11.48 -40.12
C LYS A 40 11.85 11.13 -40.58
N LEU A 41 10.79 11.35 -39.81
CA LEU A 41 9.36 11.22 -40.19
C LEU A 41 8.97 12.09 -41.39
N LYS A 42 9.57 13.26 -41.55
CA LYS A 42 9.39 14.13 -42.72
C LYS A 42 9.93 13.50 -44.02
N LEU A 43 10.83 12.50 -43.92
CA LEU A 43 11.24 11.65 -45.05
C LEU A 43 10.16 10.61 -45.43
N PHE A 44 9.21 10.31 -44.54
CA PHE A 44 8.20 9.25 -44.72
C PHE A 44 6.82 9.81 -45.15
N LYS A 45 6.77 11.03 -45.69
CA LYS A 45 5.52 11.78 -45.76
C LYS A 45 4.54 11.40 -46.86
N GLU A 46 4.72 10.34 -47.65
CA GLU A 46 3.79 10.08 -48.77
C GLU A 46 3.21 8.67 -48.92
N GLU A 47 3.68 7.60 -48.30
CA GLU A 47 2.93 6.34 -48.34
C GLU A 47 3.42 5.38 -47.26
N LEU A 48 2.48 4.90 -46.42
CA LEU A 48 2.63 3.81 -45.44
C LEU A 48 3.99 3.72 -44.75
N VAL A 49 4.17 4.47 -43.66
CA VAL A 49 5.27 4.23 -42.70
C VAL A 49 5.31 2.75 -42.36
N ASN A 50 6.31 2.02 -42.85
CA ASN A 50 6.49 0.63 -42.47
C ASN A 50 6.84 0.62 -40.98
N LYS A 51 6.09 -0.13 -40.18
CA LYS A 51 6.31 -0.23 -38.72
C LYS A 51 7.75 -0.63 -38.40
N GLU A 52 8.40 -1.40 -39.28
CA GLU A 52 9.79 -1.83 -39.10
C GLU A 52 10.83 -0.71 -39.31
N GLU A 53 10.60 0.21 -40.25
CA GLU A 53 11.47 1.37 -40.46
C GLU A 53 11.38 2.34 -39.28
N LEU A 54 10.17 2.51 -38.75
CA LEU A 54 9.92 3.33 -37.58
C LEU A 54 10.54 2.74 -36.31
N LYS A 55 10.44 1.42 -36.11
CA LYS A 55 11.15 0.73 -35.03
C LYS A 55 12.66 0.94 -35.15
N SER A 56 13.22 0.68 -36.33
CA SER A 56 14.66 0.83 -36.58
C SER A 56 15.15 2.25 -36.26
N LEU A 57 14.35 3.28 -36.59
CA LEU A 57 14.66 4.66 -36.26
C LEU A 57 14.66 4.91 -34.74
N ILE A 58 13.68 4.38 -34.01
CA ILE A 58 13.60 4.55 -32.56
C ILE A 58 14.75 3.78 -31.88
N GLU A 59 15.12 2.60 -32.39
CA GLU A 59 16.30 1.85 -31.95
C GLU A 59 17.58 2.67 -32.12
N GLU A 60 17.78 3.32 -33.28
CA GLU A 60 18.93 4.22 -33.54
C GLU A 60 19.01 5.33 -32.47
N ILE A 61 17.87 5.97 -32.16
CA ILE A 61 17.79 7.04 -31.14
C ILE A 61 18.11 6.50 -29.74
N LEU A 62 17.60 5.33 -29.39
CA LEU A 62 17.80 4.72 -28.07
C LEU A 62 19.25 4.25 -27.88
N GLN A 63 19.86 3.68 -28.93
CA GLN A 63 21.28 3.31 -28.94
C GLN A 63 22.19 4.53 -28.80
N ASP A 64 21.90 5.62 -29.51
CA ASP A 64 22.58 6.92 -29.35
C ASP A 64 22.51 7.48 -27.92
N GLN A 65 21.57 6.97 -27.10
CA GLN A 65 21.34 7.35 -25.71
C GLN A 65 21.67 6.20 -24.73
N ASN A 66 22.39 5.17 -25.19
CA ASN A 66 22.90 4.06 -24.40
C ASN A 66 21.84 3.11 -23.79
N PHE A 67 20.64 3.05 -24.37
CA PHE A 67 19.63 2.04 -24.01
C PHE A 67 19.87 0.73 -24.77
N GLN A 68 20.12 -0.36 -24.04
CA GLN A 68 20.61 -1.64 -24.63
C GLN A 68 19.52 -2.68 -24.93
N ASN A 69 18.31 -2.53 -24.40
CA ASN A 69 17.18 -3.43 -24.65
C ASN A 69 16.08 -2.70 -25.42
N THR A 70 15.83 -3.10 -26.67
CA THR A 70 14.91 -2.37 -27.56
C THR A 70 13.92 -3.31 -28.24
N ASN A 71 13.11 -4.03 -27.46
CA ASN A 71 11.90 -4.61 -28.04
C ASN A 71 10.86 -3.48 -28.17
N ILE A 72 10.77 -2.89 -29.36
CA ILE A 72 9.90 -1.73 -29.60
C ILE A 72 8.55 -2.16 -30.16
N LYS A 73 7.49 -1.75 -29.47
CA LYS A 73 6.10 -1.90 -29.91
C LYS A 73 5.53 -0.55 -30.31
N ILE A 74 4.97 -0.46 -31.51
CA ILE A 74 4.19 0.72 -31.92
C ILE A 74 2.77 0.56 -31.41
N SER A 75 2.32 1.48 -30.57
CA SER A 75 0.98 1.48 -29.97
C SER A 75 0.17 2.71 -30.38
N LYS A 76 -1.15 2.55 -30.44
CA LYS A 76 -2.08 3.66 -30.70
C LYS A 76 -2.37 4.47 -29.43
N THR A 77 -2.34 3.80 -28.28
CA THR A 77 -2.66 4.36 -26.97
C THR A 77 -1.48 4.15 -26.00
N PRO A 78 -1.31 5.04 -25.01
CA PRO A 78 -0.38 4.83 -23.91
C PRO A 78 -0.63 3.51 -23.19
N PRO A 79 0.43 2.89 -22.61
CA PRO A 79 0.24 1.81 -21.65
C PRO A 79 -0.50 2.31 -20.40
N ASN A 80 -0.95 1.39 -19.57
CA ASN A 80 -1.49 1.65 -18.24
C ASN A 80 -0.81 0.70 -17.22
N TYR A 81 -1.17 0.81 -15.94
CA TYR A 81 -0.57 0.01 -14.88
C TYR A 81 -0.81 -1.50 -14.99
N ASN A 82 -1.80 -1.97 -15.78
CA ASN A 82 -2.09 -3.40 -15.98
C ASN A 82 -1.71 -3.90 -17.38
N THR A 83 -0.97 -3.09 -18.15
CA THR A 83 -0.53 -3.42 -19.49
C THR A 83 0.63 -4.40 -19.44
N GLN A 84 0.36 -5.66 -19.74
CA GLN A 84 1.38 -6.72 -19.74
C GLN A 84 2.52 -6.42 -20.73
N ALA A 85 3.74 -6.31 -20.19
CA ALA A 85 4.97 -6.08 -20.95
C ALA A 85 6.19 -6.64 -20.21
N LYS A 86 7.27 -6.92 -20.95
CA LYS A 86 8.55 -7.29 -20.34
C LYS A 86 9.29 -6.04 -19.87
N VAL A 87 10.05 -6.15 -18.77
CA VAL A 87 10.98 -5.09 -18.36
C VAL A 87 11.97 -4.80 -19.50
N GLY A 88 12.13 -3.52 -19.84
CA GLY A 88 12.89 -3.04 -20.99
C GLY A 88 12.12 -3.00 -22.32
N GLU A 89 10.86 -3.43 -22.36
CA GLU A 89 10.00 -3.25 -23.54
C GLU A 89 9.63 -1.77 -23.69
N ILE A 90 9.71 -1.25 -24.92
CA ILE A 90 9.46 0.16 -25.22
C ILE A 90 8.21 0.29 -26.08
N TRP A 91 7.28 1.14 -25.64
CA TRP A 91 6.06 1.45 -26.36
C TRP A 91 6.17 2.85 -26.94
N ALA A 92 6.21 2.91 -28.28
CA ALA A 92 6.13 4.14 -29.02
C ALA A 92 4.68 4.46 -29.33
N VAL A 93 4.16 5.48 -28.67
CA VAL A 93 2.86 6.07 -28.98
C VAL A 93 3.15 7.21 -29.94
N LEU A 94 2.58 7.17 -31.14
CA LEU A 94 2.87 8.18 -32.18
C LEU A 94 1.60 8.74 -32.82
N GLU A 95 0.51 7.97 -32.80
CA GLU A 95 -0.78 8.37 -33.38
C GLU A 95 -1.51 9.40 -32.50
N SER A 96 -1.59 9.16 -31.19
CA SER A 96 -2.36 9.99 -30.26
C SER A 96 -1.52 11.08 -29.59
N LYS A 97 -0.26 10.77 -29.28
CA LYS A 97 0.73 11.67 -28.68
C LYS A 97 2.10 11.09 -29.00
N LYS A 98 3.09 11.91 -29.36
CA LYS A 98 4.47 11.44 -29.60
C LYS A 98 5.16 11.19 -28.25
N GLN A 99 5.13 9.95 -27.79
CA GLN A 99 5.71 9.54 -26.50
C GLN A 99 6.44 8.20 -26.64
N LEU A 100 7.45 8.02 -25.79
CA LEU A 100 8.19 6.78 -25.66
C LEU A 100 8.10 6.33 -24.21
N PHE A 101 7.40 5.23 -23.97
CA PHE A 101 7.30 4.61 -22.66
C PHE A 101 8.23 3.42 -22.58
N ILE A 102 9.01 3.31 -21.50
CA ILE A 102 9.77 2.09 -21.20
C ILE A 102 9.16 1.39 -19.99
N CYS A 103 8.93 0.09 -20.08
CA CYS A 103 8.54 -0.74 -18.95
C CYS A 103 9.76 -0.93 -18.03
N THR A 104 9.71 -0.44 -16.81
CA THR A 104 10.83 -0.50 -15.85
C THR A 104 10.64 -1.57 -14.77
N ALA A 105 9.40 -1.99 -14.52
CA ALA A 105 9.08 -3.05 -13.57
C ALA A 105 7.82 -3.82 -14.02
N ASN A 106 7.79 -5.12 -13.70
CA ASN A 106 6.61 -5.98 -13.80
C ASN A 106 6.65 -6.97 -12.62
N ASP A 107 5.70 -6.84 -11.70
CA ASP A 107 5.62 -7.65 -10.46
C ASP A 107 4.43 -8.63 -10.46
N ASN A 108 3.94 -9.01 -11.65
CA ASN A 108 2.74 -9.82 -11.95
C ASN A 108 1.41 -9.10 -11.74
N ASP A 109 1.31 -8.24 -10.73
CA ASP A 109 0.09 -7.46 -10.46
C ASP A 109 0.08 -6.18 -11.28
N PHE A 110 1.24 -5.54 -11.42
CA PHE A 110 1.39 -4.23 -12.04
C PHE A 110 2.60 -4.15 -12.98
N THR A 111 2.54 -3.18 -13.89
CA THR A 111 3.66 -2.73 -14.71
C THR A 111 3.93 -1.27 -14.48
N SER A 112 5.20 -0.92 -14.30
CA SER A 112 5.65 0.46 -14.19
C SER A 112 6.20 0.95 -15.53
N TRP A 113 5.78 2.14 -15.94
CA TRP A 113 6.20 2.76 -17.20
C TRP A 113 6.75 4.16 -16.96
N VAL A 114 7.87 4.46 -17.60
CA VAL A 114 8.45 5.80 -17.57
C VAL A 114 8.33 6.42 -18.95
N ASP A 115 7.76 7.64 -19.01
CA ASP A 115 7.77 8.47 -20.22
C ASP A 115 9.18 9.06 -20.39
N LEU A 116 9.93 8.50 -21.31
CA LEU A 116 11.30 8.90 -21.61
C LEU A 116 11.38 10.33 -22.17
N LEU A 117 10.30 10.85 -22.76
CA LEU A 117 10.25 12.19 -23.33
C LEU A 117 9.53 13.19 -22.43
N GLY A 118 9.01 12.72 -21.29
CA GLY A 118 8.24 13.54 -20.35
C GLY A 118 9.09 14.12 -19.22
N ASP A 119 8.51 15.08 -18.50
CA ASP A 119 9.02 15.63 -17.24
C ASP A 119 8.68 14.74 -16.01
N GLY A 120 8.09 13.57 -16.26
CA GLY A 120 7.61 12.64 -15.23
C GLY A 120 6.10 12.70 -14.99
N SER A 121 5.39 13.71 -15.51
CA SER A 121 3.93 13.85 -15.35
C SER A 121 3.12 12.70 -15.97
N ASN A 122 3.68 11.99 -16.96
CA ASN A 122 3.05 10.85 -17.61
C ASN A 122 3.61 9.50 -17.12
N ASP A 123 4.48 9.49 -16.10
CA ASP A 123 5.02 8.25 -15.57
C ASP A 123 3.91 7.46 -14.87
N ILE A 124 3.90 6.15 -15.11
CA ILE A 124 2.92 5.21 -14.58
C ILE A 124 3.67 4.37 -13.58
N ILE A 125 3.74 4.86 -12.35
CA ILE A 125 4.38 4.15 -11.25
C ILE A 125 3.28 3.82 -10.24
N PRO A 126 2.62 2.65 -10.38
CA PRO A 126 1.55 2.26 -9.49
C PRO A 126 2.08 2.08 -8.07
N LYS A 127 1.36 2.63 -7.11
CA LYS A 127 1.61 2.44 -5.68
C LYS A 127 0.37 1.92 -5.01
N GLU A 128 0.52 0.77 -4.38
CA GLU A 128 -0.53 0.19 -3.55
C GLU A 128 -0.49 0.80 -2.15
N LYS A 129 -1.65 1.25 -1.67
CA LYS A 129 -1.83 1.78 -0.33
C LYS A 129 -3.00 1.11 0.36
N ILE A 130 -2.86 0.89 1.66
CA ILE A 130 -3.98 0.55 2.54
C ILE A 130 -4.34 1.81 3.32
N ILE A 131 -5.62 2.17 3.29
CA ILE A 131 -6.13 3.36 3.96
C ILE A 131 -7.14 2.91 5.00
N ILE A 132 -6.84 3.17 6.27
CA ILE A 132 -7.71 2.91 7.41
C ILE A 132 -8.16 4.26 7.93
N THR A 133 -9.47 4.53 7.94
CA THR A 133 -10.03 5.73 8.56
C THR A 133 -10.99 5.37 9.67
N PHE A 134 -11.06 6.20 10.70
CA PHE A 134 -12.04 6.05 11.77
C PHE A 134 -12.33 7.39 12.43
N ASP A 135 -13.49 7.50 13.05
CA ASP A 135 -13.88 8.64 13.84
C ASP A 135 -13.42 8.43 15.29
N ASN A 136 -12.67 9.38 15.83
CA ASN A 136 -12.31 9.45 17.24
C ASN A 136 -13.14 10.55 17.91
N THR A 137 -14.02 10.17 18.83
CA THR A 137 -14.92 11.09 19.55
C THR A 137 -14.50 11.20 21.00
N THR A 138 -14.31 12.43 21.51
CA THR A 138 -14.02 12.64 22.93
C THR A 138 -15.31 12.49 23.76
N THR A 139 -15.30 11.57 24.73
CA THR A 139 -16.51 11.18 25.48
C THR A 139 -16.47 11.54 26.96
N GLY A 140 -15.30 11.88 27.50
CA GLY A 140 -15.16 12.36 28.87
C GLY A 140 -13.75 12.82 29.17
N GLY A 141 -13.58 13.72 30.15
CA GLY A 141 -12.30 14.29 30.53
C GLY A 141 -12.33 15.82 30.64
N GLN A 142 -11.52 16.39 31.53
CA GLN A 142 -11.45 17.85 31.73
C GLN A 142 -10.75 18.58 30.58
N TYR A 143 -9.77 17.91 29.95
CA TYR A 143 -8.90 18.49 28.93
C TYR A 143 -9.19 17.96 27.52
N GLY A 144 -10.16 17.07 27.38
CA GLY A 144 -10.52 16.40 26.14
C GLY A 144 -10.55 14.88 26.30
N GLY A 145 -10.12 14.15 25.27
CA GLY A 145 -10.09 12.69 25.28
C GLY A 145 -8.76 12.13 24.77
N CYS A 146 -8.35 11.02 25.36
CA CYS A 146 -7.02 10.44 25.21
C CYS A 146 -7.11 9.03 24.60
N MET A 147 -6.37 8.79 23.51
CA MET A 147 -6.28 7.48 22.84
C MET A 147 -4.85 6.97 22.88
N SER A 148 -4.70 5.67 23.14
CA SER A 148 -3.41 4.99 23.29
C SER A 148 -3.46 3.58 22.71
N ASP A 149 -2.30 2.93 22.68
CA ASP A 149 -2.10 1.53 22.31
C ASP A 149 -2.69 1.13 20.95
N LEU A 150 -2.69 2.05 19.98
CA LEU A 150 -3.10 1.78 18.62
C LEU A 150 -2.17 0.72 18.01
N ARG A 151 -2.73 -0.39 17.51
CA ARG A 151 -1.98 -1.51 16.91
C ARG A 151 -2.66 -2.02 15.66
N LEU A 152 -1.83 -2.43 14.70
CA LEU A 152 -2.23 -3.12 13.48
C LEU A 152 -1.95 -4.61 13.67
N GLY A 153 -2.97 -5.45 13.48
CA GLY A 153 -2.88 -6.90 13.61
C GLY A 153 -2.72 -7.60 12.26
N PHE A 154 -1.88 -8.62 12.24
CA PHE A 154 -1.60 -9.51 11.11
C PHE A 154 -1.79 -10.97 11.54
N GLU A 155 -1.50 -11.91 10.64
CA GLU A 155 -1.65 -13.35 10.92
C GLU A 155 -0.90 -13.81 12.17
N ASN A 156 0.27 -13.23 12.44
CA ASN A 156 1.11 -13.57 13.58
C ASN A 156 0.83 -12.73 14.85
N GLY A 157 -0.14 -11.82 14.84
CA GLY A 157 -0.49 -10.97 15.97
C GLY A 157 -0.31 -9.48 15.70
N PHE A 158 -0.22 -8.67 16.76
CA PHE A 158 -0.10 -7.21 16.65
C PHE A 158 1.33 -6.78 16.34
N ALA A 159 1.49 -5.85 15.41
CA ALA A 159 2.78 -5.29 15.04
C ALA A 159 3.34 -4.36 16.13
N THR A 160 4.65 -4.39 16.31
CA THR A 160 5.37 -3.57 17.30
C THR A 160 5.76 -2.23 16.72
N PRO A 161 5.38 -1.09 17.33
CA PRO A 161 5.87 0.23 16.90
C PRO A 161 7.37 0.38 17.16
N ASN A 162 8.11 0.85 16.15
CA ASN A 162 9.58 0.98 16.23
C ASN A 162 10.01 2.44 16.30
N LYS A 163 9.76 3.19 15.22
CA LYS A 163 10.19 4.58 15.06
C LYS A 163 9.04 5.44 14.59
N VAL A 164 8.94 6.67 15.08
CA VAL A 164 7.90 7.63 14.67
C VAL A 164 8.48 9.03 14.52
N GLN A 165 7.85 9.83 13.65
CA GLN A 165 8.07 11.27 13.61
C GLN A 165 7.33 11.96 14.75
N ASP A 166 7.97 12.95 15.37
CA ASP A 166 7.40 13.75 16.44
C ASP A 166 6.66 14.97 15.88
N GLU A 167 5.48 14.71 15.32
CA GLU A 167 4.64 15.71 14.67
C GLU A 167 3.25 15.76 15.30
N TYR A 168 2.62 16.95 15.31
CA TYR A 168 1.34 17.15 16.00
C TYR A 168 0.19 16.36 15.39
N GLU A 169 -0.02 16.51 14.09
CA GLU A 169 -1.25 16.04 13.43
C GLU A 169 -0.96 15.14 12.22
N ASN A 170 0.29 14.98 11.82
CA ASN A 170 0.70 14.18 10.67
C ASN A 170 2.10 13.60 10.91
N ALA A 171 2.18 12.30 11.22
CA ALA A 171 3.45 11.65 11.55
C ALA A 171 3.65 10.37 10.73
N LYS A 172 4.87 10.18 10.21
CA LYS A 172 5.30 8.87 9.71
C LYS A 172 5.68 7.94 10.84
N PHE A 173 5.52 6.65 10.63
CA PHE A 173 5.91 5.62 11.57
C PHE A 173 6.39 4.34 10.87
N THR A 174 7.11 3.51 11.63
CA THR A 174 7.45 2.14 11.26
C THR A 174 6.96 1.15 12.31
N MET A 175 6.51 -0.02 11.86
CA MET A 175 6.12 -1.13 12.74
C MET A 175 6.70 -2.45 12.24
N THR A 176 7.11 -3.32 13.15
CA THR A 176 7.59 -4.68 12.84
C THR A 176 6.45 -5.66 12.98
N LYS A 177 6.22 -6.48 11.95
CA LYS A 177 5.21 -7.56 11.96
C LYS A 177 5.71 -8.77 12.77
N ASP A 178 5.91 -8.60 14.07
CA ASP A 178 6.50 -9.62 14.96
C ASP A 178 5.49 -10.32 15.90
N GLY A 179 4.24 -9.85 15.92
CA GLY A 179 3.20 -10.39 16.79
C GLY A 179 3.30 -9.94 18.26
N ASN A 180 4.29 -9.11 18.60
CA ASN A 180 4.60 -8.73 19.99
C ASN A 180 4.12 -7.32 20.36
N GLY A 181 3.29 -6.69 19.52
CA GLY A 181 2.94 -5.28 19.65
C GLY A 181 2.32 -4.88 20.99
N LEU A 182 1.53 -5.76 21.62
CA LEU A 182 0.90 -5.49 22.93
C LEU A 182 1.88 -5.54 24.11
N ASN A 183 3.07 -6.13 23.90
CA ASN A 183 4.13 -6.20 24.91
C ASN A 183 5.04 -4.97 24.89
N ARG A 184 4.98 -4.16 23.82
CA ARG A 184 5.79 -2.96 23.68
C ARG A 184 5.06 -1.75 24.25
N SER A 185 5.73 -1.03 25.15
CA SER A 185 5.20 0.19 25.75
C SER A 185 5.48 1.45 24.95
N ASP A 186 6.60 1.50 24.22
CA ASP A 186 7.10 2.74 23.61
C ASP A 186 7.87 2.51 22.29
N PHE A 187 8.14 3.60 21.59
CA PHE A 187 8.87 3.67 20.33
C PHE A 187 10.10 4.59 20.45
N THR A 188 10.86 4.74 19.37
CA THR A 188 11.94 5.72 19.25
C THR A 188 11.48 6.89 18.38
N ILE A 189 11.88 8.11 18.72
CA ILE A 189 11.66 9.28 17.86
C ILE A 189 12.72 9.30 16.76
N ASP A 190 12.28 9.44 15.51
CA ASP A 190 13.14 9.54 14.33
C ASP A 190 12.52 10.58 13.39
N SER A 191 13.30 11.59 12.98
CA SER A 191 12.82 12.65 12.09
C SER A 191 12.41 12.14 10.71
N ASN A 192 12.91 10.97 10.28
CA ASN A 192 12.50 10.36 9.02
C ASN A 192 12.57 8.82 9.12
N PRO A 193 11.55 8.17 9.70
CA PRO A 193 11.48 6.72 9.83
C PRO A 193 11.54 6.05 8.46
N THR A 194 12.59 5.27 8.21
CA THR A 194 12.75 4.43 7.02
C THR A 194 12.55 2.95 7.39
N PRO A 195 11.79 2.18 6.58
CA PRO A 195 11.58 0.77 6.86
C PRO A 195 12.85 -0.06 6.63
N THR A 196 12.96 -1.15 7.39
CA THR A 196 13.78 -2.33 7.04
C THR A 196 12.89 -3.37 6.37
N ASP A 197 13.46 -4.44 5.80
CA ASP A 197 12.74 -5.44 4.99
C ASP A 197 11.50 -6.07 5.67
N ASN A 198 11.48 -6.14 7.00
CA ASN A 198 10.38 -6.73 7.77
C ASN A 198 9.41 -5.68 8.39
N GLN A 199 9.60 -4.40 8.06
CA GLN A 199 8.84 -3.31 8.65
C GLN A 199 7.80 -2.74 7.70
N ILE A 200 6.66 -2.41 8.27
CA ILE A 200 5.63 -1.59 7.66
C ILE A 200 6.07 -0.14 7.78
N VAL A 201 5.84 0.63 6.73
CA VAL A 201 5.88 2.09 6.79
C VAL A 201 4.46 2.62 6.66
N GLY A 202 4.13 3.62 7.47
CA GLY A 202 2.85 4.28 7.38
C GLY A 202 2.90 5.73 7.79
N THR A 203 1.80 6.43 7.53
CA THR A 203 1.57 7.80 7.96
C THR A 203 0.23 7.84 8.68
N ILE A 204 0.19 8.48 9.85
CA ILE A 204 -1.04 8.72 10.61
C ILE A 204 -1.35 10.22 10.62
N LYS A 205 -2.60 10.57 10.33
CA LYS A 205 -3.08 11.94 10.22
C LYS A 205 -4.37 12.14 11.01
N THR A 206 -4.52 13.30 11.62
CA THR A 206 -5.78 13.74 12.22
C THR A 206 -5.82 15.27 12.31
N SER A 207 -6.76 15.83 13.05
CA SER A 207 -6.78 17.24 13.46
C SER A 207 -7.26 17.38 14.91
N GLY A 208 -7.02 18.55 15.50
CA GLY A 208 -7.54 18.93 16.81
C GLY A 208 -6.74 18.37 17.98
N ILE A 209 -5.47 18.02 17.78
CA ILE A 209 -4.57 17.60 18.87
C ILE A 209 -4.33 18.77 19.81
N TYR A 210 -4.40 18.51 21.12
CA TYR A 210 -4.13 19.51 22.13
C TYR A 210 -2.67 19.95 22.04
N GLN A 211 -2.43 21.24 21.81
CA GLN A 211 -1.09 21.77 21.54
C GLN A 211 -0.26 21.87 22.81
N GLU A 212 0.40 20.76 23.16
CA GLU A 212 1.35 20.67 24.26
C GLU A 212 2.56 19.82 23.86
N THR A 213 3.63 19.84 24.65
CA THR A 213 4.88 19.13 24.35
C THR A 213 4.69 17.61 24.28
N TYR A 214 3.77 17.04 25.06
CA TYR A 214 3.62 15.59 25.22
C TYR A 214 2.46 14.98 24.42
N HIS A 215 1.79 15.77 23.58
CA HIS A 215 0.58 15.36 22.85
C HIS A 215 0.77 15.52 21.35
N LYS A 216 0.95 14.38 20.70
CA LYS A 216 1.33 14.24 19.29
C LYS A 216 0.57 13.08 18.70
N ILE A 217 0.25 13.12 17.42
CA ILE A 217 -0.54 12.04 16.80
C ILE A 217 0.14 10.68 16.94
N ALA A 218 1.47 10.60 16.86
CA ALA A 218 2.19 9.34 17.02
C ALA A 218 2.10 8.74 18.43
N HIS A 219 1.74 9.53 19.46
CA HIS A 219 1.62 9.02 20.83
C HIS A 219 0.43 8.06 21.02
N VAL A 220 -0.47 7.96 20.04
CA VAL A 220 -1.46 6.87 20.01
C VAL A 220 -0.81 5.50 20.05
N PHE A 221 0.47 5.36 19.64
CA PHE A 221 1.18 4.09 19.67
C PHE A 221 1.80 3.76 21.03
N LYS A 222 1.84 4.70 21.99
CA LYS A 222 2.31 4.39 23.35
C LYS A 222 1.30 3.50 24.07
N LYS A 223 1.78 2.58 24.89
CA LYS A 223 0.93 1.83 25.79
C LYS A 223 0.62 2.69 27.01
N TYR A 224 -0.65 2.83 27.34
CA TYR A 224 -1.06 3.55 28.53
C TYR A 224 -0.87 2.71 29.80
N ASN A 225 -0.01 3.18 30.70
CA ASN A 225 0.27 2.60 32.02
C ASN A 225 -0.08 3.57 33.16
N GLY A 226 -0.81 4.67 32.87
CA GLY A 226 -1.25 5.66 33.86
C GLY A 226 -0.60 7.03 33.74
N GLY A 227 0.37 7.22 32.85
CA GLY A 227 1.08 8.48 32.65
C GLY A 227 0.34 9.48 31.77
N SER A 228 0.58 10.78 32.00
CA SER A 228 0.02 11.86 31.19
C SER A 228 0.64 11.99 29.80
N ASP A 229 1.84 11.48 29.59
CA ASP A 229 2.60 11.52 28.33
C ASP A 229 2.48 10.23 27.51
N GLU A 230 1.67 9.27 27.97
CA GLU A 230 1.47 7.94 27.37
C GLU A 230 0.25 7.86 26.44
N CYS A 231 -0.22 9.00 25.93
CA CYS A 231 -1.30 9.03 24.95
C CYS A 231 -1.29 10.24 24.04
N CYS A 232 -2.08 10.14 22.98
CA CYS A 232 -2.45 11.28 22.16
C CYS A 232 -3.73 11.91 22.70
N LEU A 233 -3.66 13.22 23.02
CA LEU A 233 -4.78 13.99 23.56
C LEU A 233 -5.43 14.83 22.46
N TRP A 234 -6.70 14.58 22.20
CA TRP A 234 -7.55 15.48 21.40
C TRP A 234 -8.11 16.57 22.29
N SER A 235 -8.01 17.81 21.81
CA SER A 235 -8.57 18.97 22.49
C SER A 235 -10.10 19.03 22.38
N SER A 236 -10.76 19.53 23.42
CA SER A 236 -12.20 19.85 23.44
C SER A 236 -13.15 18.66 23.16
N SER A 237 -14.46 18.90 23.28
CA SER A 237 -15.48 17.93 22.88
C SER A 237 -15.62 17.88 21.36
N GLY A 238 -15.72 16.68 20.79
CA GLY A 238 -16.07 16.50 19.38
C GLY A 238 -15.51 15.24 18.74
N THR A 239 -15.88 15.07 17.48
CA THR A 239 -15.44 13.97 16.62
C THR A 239 -14.42 14.46 15.62
N ARG A 240 -13.34 13.70 15.42
CA ARG A 240 -12.29 13.96 14.43
C ARG A 240 -11.98 12.67 13.68
N GLU A 241 -11.82 12.78 12.37
CA GLU A 241 -11.36 11.65 11.58
C GLU A 241 -9.85 11.43 11.83
N VAL A 242 -9.47 10.18 11.98
CA VAL A 242 -8.08 9.71 11.98
C VAL A 242 -7.90 8.87 10.72
N SER A 243 -6.83 9.12 9.99
CA SER A 243 -6.47 8.37 8.78
C SER A 243 -5.08 7.77 8.93
N ILE A 244 -4.95 6.49 8.61
CA ILE A 244 -3.70 5.75 8.57
C ILE A 244 -3.51 5.27 7.13
N GLU A 245 -2.42 5.71 6.50
CA GLU A 245 -1.97 5.22 5.20
C GLU A 245 -0.80 4.27 5.41
N LEU A 246 -0.88 3.04 4.88
CA LEU A 246 0.22 2.07 4.90
C LEU A 246 0.72 1.83 3.47
N GLU A 247 2.03 1.75 3.30
CA GLU A 247 2.66 1.48 2.00
C GLU A 247 3.32 0.09 2.01
N ASN A 248 3.30 -0.59 0.85
CA ASN A 248 4.01 -1.85 0.60
C ASN A 248 3.80 -2.92 1.68
N THR A 249 2.55 -3.08 2.13
CA THR A 249 2.21 -3.91 3.29
C THR A 249 1.01 -4.80 3.00
N PRO A 250 1.00 -6.07 3.47
CA PRO A 250 -0.19 -6.91 3.38
C PRO A 250 -1.35 -6.29 4.19
N MET A 251 -2.59 -6.64 3.85
CA MET A 251 -3.75 -6.12 4.58
C MET A 251 -3.74 -6.54 6.06
N PRO A 252 -3.79 -5.60 7.04
CA PRO A 252 -4.04 -5.93 8.42
C PRO A 252 -5.39 -6.66 8.56
N ASN A 253 -5.43 -7.69 9.39
CA ASN A 253 -6.67 -8.41 9.70
C ASN A 253 -7.36 -7.87 10.96
N LYS A 254 -6.68 -7.02 11.74
CA LYS A 254 -7.24 -6.40 12.95
C LYS A 254 -6.75 -4.97 13.15
N LEU A 255 -7.59 -4.16 13.77
CA LEU A 255 -7.25 -2.86 14.33
C LEU A 255 -7.57 -2.88 15.82
N PHE A 256 -6.63 -2.45 16.65
CA PHE A 256 -6.82 -2.36 18.10
C PHE A 256 -6.42 -0.98 18.60
N ALA A 257 -7.12 -0.45 19.60
CA ALA A 257 -6.72 0.74 20.35
C ALA A 257 -7.40 0.77 21.71
N ARG A 258 -6.89 1.60 22.61
CA ARG A 258 -7.53 1.92 23.90
C ARG A 258 -8.01 3.37 23.86
N GLY A 259 -9.30 3.59 24.11
CA GLY A 259 -9.89 4.92 24.22
C GLY A 259 -9.95 5.41 25.67
N ASN A 260 -8.91 5.14 26.46
CA ASN A 260 -8.80 5.60 27.82
C ASN A 260 -7.38 6.08 28.10
N GLY A 261 -7.27 7.18 28.84
CA GLY A 261 -6.03 7.53 29.51
C GLY A 261 -6.16 8.71 30.46
N TYR A 262 -5.01 9.31 30.81
CA TYR A 262 -4.90 10.22 31.96
C TYR A 262 -5.89 11.41 31.90
N TYR A 263 -6.10 11.94 30.70
CA TYR A 263 -6.90 13.14 30.49
C TYR A 263 -8.36 12.89 30.13
N GLY A 264 -8.78 11.63 29.99
CA GLY A 264 -10.13 11.31 29.58
C GLY A 264 -10.25 10.08 28.69
N GLN A 265 -11.45 9.93 28.12
CA GLN A 265 -11.86 8.80 27.29
C GLN A 265 -12.22 9.25 25.88
N THR A 266 -11.99 8.36 24.93
CA THR A 266 -12.48 8.48 23.56
C THR A 266 -13.27 7.26 23.13
N GLU A 267 -14.07 7.44 22.10
CA GLU A 267 -14.76 6.38 21.40
C GLU A 267 -14.33 6.34 19.93
N ILE A 268 -14.06 5.12 19.45
CA ILE A 268 -13.74 4.87 18.04
C ILE A 268 -14.97 4.30 17.34
N THR A 269 -15.41 5.00 16.29
CA THR A 269 -16.55 4.62 15.45
C THR A 269 -16.20 4.75 13.96
N ASN A 270 -17.11 4.30 13.08
CA ASN A 270 -17.02 4.48 11.62
C ASN A 270 -15.69 4.03 11.00
N VAL A 271 -15.14 2.93 11.51
CA VAL A 271 -13.91 2.35 10.98
C VAL A 271 -14.16 1.84 9.56
N ARG A 272 -13.38 2.37 8.61
CA ARG A 272 -13.41 2.02 7.19
C ARG A 272 -12.00 1.64 6.77
N VAL A 273 -11.90 0.59 5.97
CA VAL A 273 -10.63 0.12 5.43
C VAL A 273 -10.79 -0.09 3.95
N LYS A 274 -9.87 0.48 3.16
CA LYS A 274 -9.79 0.23 1.73
C LYS A 274 -8.36 -0.04 1.30
N LYS A 275 -8.25 -0.81 0.22
CA LYS A 275 -7.01 -1.03 -0.51
C LYS A 275 -7.11 -0.29 -1.83
N SER A 276 -6.16 0.59 -2.12
CA SER A 276 -6.23 1.50 -3.26
C SER A 276 -4.93 1.49 -4.04
N ILE A 277 -5.04 1.63 -5.36
CA ILE A 277 -3.91 1.79 -6.28
C ILE A 277 -3.88 3.25 -6.70
N PHE A 278 -2.70 3.85 -6.61
CA PHE A 278 -2.43 5.22 -7.00
C PHE A 278 -1.41 5.30 -8.14
N ILE A 279 -1.58 6.25 -9.05
CA ILE A 279 -0.53 6.73 -9.96
C ILE A 279 -0.32 8.20 -9.65
N GLY A 280 0.88 8.55 -9.17
CA GLY A 280 1.10 9.87 -8.57
C GLY A 280 0.18 10.06 -7.36
N GLU A 281 -0.63 11.13 -7.39
CA GLU A 281 -1.64 11.42 -6.36
C GLU A 281 -3.04 10.92 -6.72
N GLN A 282 -3.23 10.41 -7.95
CA GLN A 282 -4.55 10.00 -8.43
C GLN A 282 -4.86 8.56 -8.00
N GLU A 283 -5.95 8.39 -7.26
CA GLU A 283 -6.56 7.08 -7.00
C GLU A 283 -7.22 6.56 -8.28
N ILE A 284 -6.76 5.40 -8.77
CA ILE A 284 -7.25 4.80 -10.03
C ILE A 284 -8.16 3.59 -9.81
N GLN A 285 -8.00 2.89 -8.69
CA GLN A 285 -8.83 1.76 -8.30
C GLN A 285 -8.83 1.64 -6.78
N SER A 286 -9.95 1.20 -6.21
CA SER A 286 -10.08 0.87 -4.80
C SER A 286 -10.94 -0.38 -4.58
N GLU A 287 -10.66 -1.08 -3.49
CA GLU A 287 -11.43 -2.20 -2.96
C GLU A 287 -11.71 -1.91 -1.48
N ASP A 288 -12.99 -1.84 -1.10
CA ASP A 288 -13.40 -1.67 0.29
C ASP A 288 -13.41 -3.01 1.04
N PHE A 289 -13.00 -2.97 2.30
CA PHE A 289 -12.96 -4.13 3.20
C PHE A 289 -14.06 -4.03 4.24
N ASN A 290 -14.55 -5.20 4.66
CA ASN A 290 -15.50 -5.26 5.76
C ASN A 290 -14.77 -5.05 7.09
N VAL A 291 -15.41 -4.32 7.99
CA VAL A 291 -14.93 -4.09 9.35
C VAL A 291 -16.03 -4.48 10.34
N GLU A 292 -15.69 -5.36 11.27
CA GLU A 292 -16.59 -5.81 12.33
C GLU A 292 -15.98 -5.47 13.69
N LYS A 293 -16.72 -4.76 14.54
CA LYS A 293 -16.30 -4.53 15.93
C LYS A 293 -16.46 -5.82 16.73
N LEU A 294 -15.38 -6.28 17.33
CA LEU A 294 -15.35 -7.45 18.19
C LEU A 294 -15.50 -7.07 19.66
N GLU A 295 -16.00 -8.01 20.46
CA GLU A 295 -15.92 -7.88 21.92
C GLU A 295 -14.46 -8.00 22.38
N ALA A 296 -13.96 -6.95 23.03
CA ALA A 296 -12.63 -6.93 23.63
C ALA A 296 -12.75 -7.26 25.12
N SER A 297 -12.26 -8.42 25.53
CA SER A 297 -12.17 -8.79 26.95
C SER A 297 -11.26 -7.81 27.70
N SER A 298 -11.77 -7.21 28.78
CA SER A 298 -11.00 -6.32 29.66
C SER A 298 -9.77 -7.01 30.25
N ASP A 299 -9.85 -8.32 30.53
CA ASP A 299 -8.72 -9.10 31.08
C ASP A 299 -7.54 -9.18 30.11
N THR A 300 -7.82 -9.13 28.80
CA THR A 300 -6.80 -9.26 27.76
C THR A 300 -6.36 -7.90 27.21
N TYR A 301 -7.32 -7.01 26.95
CA TYR A 301 -7.10 -5.78 26.19
C TYR A 301 -7.15 -4.52 27.05
N GLY A 302 -7.55 -4.64 28.32
CA GLY A 302 -7.78 -3.51 29.22
C GLY A 302 -9.14 -2.87 29.02
N ASP A 303 -9.48 -1.95 29.93
CA ASP A 303 -10.73 -1.21 29.88
C ASP A 303 -10.77 -0.25 28.68
N TYR A 304 -11.98 -0.03 28.15
CA TYR A 304 -12.22 0.86 27.00
C TYR A 304 -11.39 0.48 25.76
N ALA A 305 -11.14 -0.81 25.60
CA ALA A 305 -10.52 -1.38 24.42
C ALA A 305 -11.50 -1.43 23.23
N PHE A 306 -10.98 -1.07 22.06
CA PHE A 306 -11.66 -1.23 20.78
C PHE A 306 -10.88 -2.24 19.95
N LEU A 307 -11.57 -3.29 19.50
CA LEU A 307 -11.00 -4.30 18.61
C LEU A 307 -11.90 -4.45 17.40
N PHE A 308 -11.30 -4.42 16.22
CA PHE A 308 -12.00 -4.58 14.95
C PHE A 308 -11.35 -5.69 14.13
N GLU A 309 -12.16 -6.58 13.55
CA GLU A 309 -11.75 -7.54 12.51
C GLU A 309 -11.91 -6.90 11.13
N ILE A 310 -10.92 -7.08 10.27
CA ILE A 310 -10.90 -6.62 8.88
C ILE A 310 -10.88 -7.84 7.97
N SER A 311 -11.81 -7.92 7.02
CA SER A 311 -11.91 -9.05 6.09
C SER A 311 -12.37 -8.64 4.69
N LYS A 312 -12.05 -9.47 3.69
CA LYS A 312 -12.56 -9.29 2.33
C LYS A 312 -14.07 -9.46 2.28
N GLN A 313 -14.74 -8.72 1.39
CA GLN A 313 -16.20 -8.74 1.26
C GLN A 313 -16.76 -10.14 1.03
N ASP A 314 -16.10 -10.95 0.22
CA ASP A 314 -16.56 -12.29 -0.16
C ASP A 314 -16.40 -13.36 0.94
N GLN A 315 -15.57 -13.11 1.97
CA GLN A 315 -15.33 -14.08 3.04
C GLN A 315 -16.48 -14.15 4.08
N ILE A 316 -17.32 -13.11 4.17
CA ILE A 316 -18.44 -13.07 5.12
C ILE A 316 -19.60 -13.96 4.66
N VAL A 317 -19.85 -14.06 3.35
CA VAL A 317 -20.90 -14.94 2.80
C VAL A 317 -20.64 -16.39 3.23
N MET A 318 -19.39 -16.85 3.12
CA MET A 318 -19.02 -18.19 3.54
C MET A 318 -19.08 -18.40 5.06
N LYS A 319 -18.63 -17.45 5.90
CA LYS A 319 -18.76 -17.57 7.37
C LYS A 319 -20.23 -17.61 7.84
N LYS A 320 -21.11 -16.80 7.24
CA LYS A 320 -22.56 -16.82 7.55
C LYS A 320 -23.22 -18.13 7.12
N GLU A 321 -22.89 -18.65 5.93
CA GLU A 321 -23.40 -19.94 5.46
C GLU A 321 -22.92 -21.13 6.30
N LEU A 322 -21.67 -21.12 6.76
CA LEU A 322 -21.12 -22.14 7.67
C LEU A 322 -21.79 -22.11 9.06
N ASN A 323 -22.05 -20.92 9.60
CA ASN A 323 -22.74 -20.76 10.89
C ASN A 323 -24.25 -21.09 10.82
N LEU A 324 -24.87 -20.99 9.63
CA LEU A 324 -26.27 -21.37 9.42
C LEU A 324 -26.46 -22.88 9.19
N ASN A 325 -25.40 -23.63 8.90
CA ASN A 325 -25.45 -25.08 8.65
C ASN A 325 -24.50 -25.89 9.55
N PRO A 326 -24.73 -25.95 10.88
CA PRO A 326 -24.13 -26.99 11.68
C PRO A 326 -24.74 -28.33 11.24
N LYS A 327 -24.02 -29.09 10.40
CA LYS A 327 -24.36 -30.48 10.07
C LYS A 327 -24.58 -31.25 11.38
N LYS A 328 -25.84 -31.50 11.71
CA LYS A 328 -26.27 -32.41 12.78
C LYS A 328 -25.68 -33.79 12.51
N THR A 329 -24.52 -34.07 13.07
CA THR A 329 -23.99 -35.43 13.17
C THR A 329 -24.83 -36.16 14.23
N LYS A 330 -25.94 -36.79 13.78
CA LYS A 330 -26.63 -37.80 14.58
C LYS A 330 -25.64 -38.93 14.86
N LYS A 331 -25.17 -39.03 16.11
CA LYS A 331 -24.50 -40.22 16.64
C LYS A 331 -25.48 -41.40 16.55
N TYR A 332 -25.25 -42.33 15.63
CA TYR A 332 -25.81 -43.67 15.76
C TYR A 332 -25.08 -44.39 16.88
N LYS A 333 -25.77 -44.64 18.00
CA LYS A 333 -25.36 -45.69 18.96
C LYS A 333 -25.66 -47.03 18.29
N LYS A 334 -24.62 -47.81 18.00
CA LYS A 334 -24.77 -49.26 17.83
C LYS A 334 -24.89 -49.87 19.23
N MET A 335 -25.99 -50.58 19.49
CA MET A 335 -26.02 -51.70 20.43
C MET A 335 -25.90 -52.98 19.61
#